data_AF-A0A2E3TXA3-F1
#
_entry.id   AF-A0A2E3TXA3-F1
#
_cell.length_a   1.000
_cell.length_b   1.000
_cell.length_c   1.000
_cell.angle_alpha   90.00
_cell.angle_beta   90.00
_cell.angle_gamma   90.00
#
_symmetry.space_group_name_H-M   'P 1'
#
loop_
_entity.id
_entity.type
_entity.pdbx_description
1 polymer ?
#
loop_
_entity_poly.entity_id
_entity_poly.type
_entity_poly.pdbx_seq_one_letter_code
_entity_poly.pdbx_strand_id
1 'polypeptide(L)'
;PKALFWFRWAALATIITGLTTAHLNGYLLNALTFGIIEGSQKDTAIGIGMWLGIIMAYNVWMIIWPNQKIVLGIVSANDDEKPIAARKAMLFSRTNTALSIPMLYAMVSAQNLY
;
A
#
# COMPACT_ATOMS: atom_id res chain seq x y z
N PRO A 1 -7.81 18.85 -6.41
CA PRO A 1 -8.39 17.81 -7.29
C PRO A 1 -9.06 16.67 -6.50
N LYS A 2 -10.38 16.51 -6.65
CA LYS A 2 -11.18 15.54 -5.89
C LYS A 2 -10.71 14.08 -6.07
N ALA A 3 -10.21 13.70 -7.25
CA ALA A 3 -9.75 12.34 -7.56
C ALA A 3 -8.66 11.82 -6.61
N LEU A 4 -7.69 12.66 -6.26
CA LEU A 4 -6.57 12.26 -5.41
C LEU A 4 -6.99 12.08 -3.94
N PHE A 5 -7.97 12.85 -3.47
CA PHE A 5 -8.56 12.66 -2.16
C PHE A 5 -9.20 11.28 -2.06
N TRP A 6 -10.06 10.94 -3.02
CA TRP A 6 -10.73 9.64 -3.08
C TRP A 6 -9.76 8.47 -3.21
N PHE A 7 -8.68 8.62 -3.99
CA PHE A 7 -7.66 7.57 -4.14
C PHE A 7 -7.02 7.16 -2.80
N ARG A 8 -6.72 8.13 -1.92
CA ARG A 8 -6.09 7.85 -0.61
C ARG A 8 -7.00 7.08 0.33
N TRP A 9 -8.28 7.46 0.36
CA TRP A 9 -9.28 6.81 1.17
C TRP A 9 -9.66 5.44 0.61
N ALA A 10 -9.71 5.29 -0.71
CA ALA A 10 -9.91 3.99 -1.36
C ALA A 10 -8.76 3.02 -1.01
N ALA A 11 -7.51 3.45 -1.08
CA ALA A 11 -6.37 2.62 -0.70
C ALA A 11 -6.44 2.16 0.76
N LEU A 12 -6.84 3.05 1.68
CA LEU A 12 -7.01 2.73 3.09
C LEU A 12 -8.19 1.76 3.31
N ALA A 13 -9.31 1.99 2.63
CA ALA A 13 -10.47 1.11 2.67
C ALA A 13 -10.12 -0.31 2.21
N THR A 14 -9.37 -0.46 1.11
CA THR A 14 -8.91 -1.77 0.62
C THR A 14 -8.09 -2.53 1.67
N ILE A 15 -7.18 -1.86 2.37
CA ILE A 15 -6.37 -2.49 3.42
C ILE A 15 -7.23 -2.90 4.62
N ILE A 16 -8.14 -2.03 5.07
CA ILE A 16 -9.06 -2.36 6.16
C ILE A 16 -9.91 -3.56 5.78
N THR A 17 -10.54 -3.55 4.60
CA THR A 17 -11.36 -4.66 4.15
C THR A 17 -10.54 -5.96 4.06
N GLY A 18 -9.33 -5.91 3.50
CA GLY A 18 -8.45 -7.08 3.44
C GLY A 18 -8.07 -7.64 4.82
N LEU A 19 -7.73 -6.78 5.78
CA LEU A 19 -7.44 -7.17 7.16
C LEU A 19 -8.67 -7.74 7.87
N THR A 20 -9.85 -7.13 7.67
CA THR A 20 -11.12 -7.64 8.22
C THR A 20 -11.44 -9.01 7.63
N THR A 21 -11.31 -9.20 6.32
CA THR A 21 -11.52 -10.51 5.69
C THR A 21 -10.55 -11.57 6.23
N ALA A 22 -9.27 -11.22 6.40
CA ALA A 22 -8.30 -12.13 7.01
C ALA A 22 -8.63 -12.46 8.48
N HIS A 23 -9.16 -11.50 9.23
CA HIS A 23 -9.61 -11.70 10.60
C HIS A 23 -10.81 -12.66 10.66
N LEU A 24 -11.82 -12.43 9.82
CA LEU A 24 -13.03 -13.24 9.76
C LEU A 24 -12.75 -14.69 9.33
N ASN A 25 -11.73 -14.90 8.50
CA ASN A 25 -11.29 -16.23 8.08
C ASN A 25 -10.27 -16.88 9.03
N GLY A 26 -9.90 -16.22 10.14
CA GLY A 26 -9.04 -16.79 11.18
C GLY A 26 -7.53 -16.82 10.89
N TYR A 27 -7.08 -16.51 9.67
CA TYR A 27 -5.67 -16.59 9.29
C TYR A 27 -4.89 -15.27 9.49
N LEU A 28 -5.51 -14.19 9.99
CA LEU A 28 -4.87 -12.87 10.10
C LEU A 28 -3.50 -12.90 10.79
N LEU A 29 -3.42 -13.51 11.98
CA LEU A 29 -2.17 -13.56 12.75
C LEU A 29 -1.12 -14.40 12.05
N ASN A 30 -1.52 -15.52 11.45
CA ASN A 30 -0.60 -16.39 10.73
C ASN A 30 -0.07 -15.69 9.47
N ALA A 31 -0.92 -15.03 8.69
CA ALA A 31 -0.50 -14.27 7.51
C ALA A 31 0.42 -13.10 7.87
N LEU A 32 0.10 -12.31 8.90
CA LEU A 32 0.96 -11.19 9.31
C LEU A 32 2.31 -11.64 9.88
N THR A 33 2.39 -12.87 10.41
CA THR A 33 3.62 -13.52 10.86
C THR A 33 4.27 -14.41 9.79
N PHE A 34 3.89 -14.24 8.52
CA PHE A 34 4.45 -14.98 7.38
C PHE A 34 4.31 -16.50 7.48
N GLY A 35 3.25 -17.00 8.11
CA GLY A 35 2.99 -18.44 8.25
C GLY A 35 3.88 -19.12 9.29
N ILE A 36 4.63 -18.37 10.12
CA ILE A 36 5.57 -18.95 11.10
C ILE A 36 4.86 -19.80 12.15
N ILE A 37 3.61 -19.46 12.49
CA ILE A 37 2.87 -20.12 13.58
C ILE A 37 2.41 -21.52 13.15
N GLU A 38 1.88 -21.67 11.93
CA GLU A 38 1.33 -22.95 11.44
C GLU A 38 2.18 -23.62 10.34
N GLY A 39 3.26 -22.97 9.89
CA GLY A 39 4.16 -23.49 8.84
C GLY A 39 3.56 -23.49 7.42
N SER A 40 2.50 -22.72 7.20
CA SER A 40 1.72 -22.71 5.96
C SER A 40 2.33 -21.80 4.89
N GLN A 41 2.75 -22.40 3.76
CA GLN A 41 3.28 -21.67 2.60
C GLN A 41 2.25 -20.71 1.99
N LYS A 42 0.96 -21.04 2.11
CA LYS A 42 -0.16 -20.19 1.70
C LYS A 42 -0.20 -18.89 2.51
N ASP A 43 -0.08 -19.00 3.84
CA ASP A 43 -0.14 -17.85 4.73
C ASP A 43 1.11 -16.97 4.60
N THR A 44 2.27 -17.56 4.29
CA THR A 44 3.46 -16.81 3.90
C THR A 44 3.20 -15.96 2.64
N ALA A 45 2.63 -16.55 1.58
CA ALA A 45 2.36 -15.84 0.34
C ALA A 45 1.31 -14.71 0.53
N ILE A 46 0.20 -14.98 1.22
CA ILE A 46 -0.80 -13.95 1.55
C ILE A 46 -0.16 -12.85 2.40
N GLY A 47 0.64 -13.24 3.41
CA GLY A 47 1.36 -12.33 4.30
C GLY A 47 2.24 -11.34 3.56
N ILE A 48 3.04 -11.81 2.59
CA ILE A 48 3.86 -10.96 1.73
C ILE A 48 2.99 -9.94 0.98
N GLY A 49 1.89 -10.40 0.38
CA GLY A 49 0.95 -9.51 -0.31
C GLY A 49 0.35 -8.45 0.62
N MET A 50 -0.06 -8.85 1.83
CA MET A 50 -0.65 -7.94 2.84
C MET A 50 0.35 -6.87 3.27
N TRP A 51 1.59 -7.26 3.58
CA TRP A 51 2.64 -6.32 3.97
C TRP A 51 3.00 -5.34 2.86
N LEU A 52 3.09 -5.81 1.61
CA LEU A 52 3.30 -4.92 0.47
C LEU A 52 2.16 -3.90 0.34
N GLY A 53 0.91 -4.34 0.49
CA GLY A 53 -0.25 -3.44 0.52
C GLY A 53 -0.18 -2.39 1.62
N ILE A 54 0.23 -2.78 2.84
CA ILE A 54 0.38 -1.85 3.97
C ILE A 54 1.49 -0.83 3.70
N ILE A 55 2.65 -1.27 3.20
CA ILE A 55 3.78 -0.38 2.83
C ILE A 55 3.35 0.60 1.73
N MET A 56 2.60 0.11 0.74
CA MET A 56 2.05 0.92 -0.34
C MET A 56 1.08 2.00 0.18
N ALA A 57 0.17 1.64 1.08
CA ALA A 57 -0.74 2.58 1.73
C ALA A 57 0.03 3.61 2.58
N TYR A 58 1.04 3.18 3.33
CA TYR A 58 1.93 4.07 4.07
C TYR A 58 2.62 5.09 3.16
N ASN A 59 3.19 4.64 2.03
CA ASN A 59 3.83 5.53 1.04
C ASN A 59 2.86 6.58 0.50
N VAL A 60 1.59 6.21 0.26
CA VAL A 60 0.55 7.14 -0.19
C VAL A 60 0.27 8.22 0.86
N TRP A 61 0.09 7.82 2.12
CA TRP A 61 -0.32 8.71 3.20
C TRP A 61 0.81 9.59 3.73
N MET A 62 2.01 9.04 3.88
CA MET A 62 3.13 9.71 4.56
C MET A 62 4.09 10.40 3.59
N ILE A 63 4.15 9.97 2.33
CA ILE A 63 5.14 10.51 1.38
C ILE A 63 4.45 11.20 0.21
N ILE A 64 3.59 10.50 -0.52
CA ILE A 64 2.97 11.05 -1.74
C ILE A 64 2.06 12.23 -1.37
N TRP A 65 1.21 12.09 -0.35
CA TRP A 65 0.26 13.14 0.02
C TRP A 65 0.92 14.44 0.52
N PRO A 66 1.88 14.43 1.47
CA PRO A 66 2.52 15.67 1.91
C PRO A 66 3.21 16.42 0.78
N ASN A 67 3.90 15.70 -0.11
CA ASN A 67 4.55 16.30 -1.28
C ASN A 67 3.51 16.84 -2.28
N GLN A 68 2.38 16.15 -2.46
CA GLN A 68 1.30 16.64 -3.32
C GLN A 68 0.60 17.87 -2.76
N LYS A 69 0.48 18.03 -1.43
CA LYS A 69 -0.07 19.26 -0.83
C LYS A 69 0.76 20.50 -1.20
N ILE A 70 2.09 20.35 -1.25
CA ILE A 70 3.02 21.40 -1.67
C ILE A 70 2.79 21.74 -3.16
N VAL A 71 2.76 20.71 -4.02
CA VAL A 71 2.59 20.88 -5.47
C VAL A 71 1.23 21.49 -5.83
N LEU A 72 0.17 21.12 -5.10
CA LEU A 72 -1.19 21.61 -5.32
C LEU A 72 -1.43 23.00 -4.70
N GLY A 73 -0.44 23.60 -4.03
CA GLY A 73 -0.59 24.89 -3.36
C GLY A 73 -1.54 24.85 -2.15
N ILE A 74 -1.80 23.67 -1.59
CA ILE A 74 -2.62 23.51 -0.36
C ILE A 74 -1.83 24.01 0.86
N VAL A 75 -0.50 23.91 0.82
CA VAL A 75 0.42 24.42 1.84
C VAL A 75 1.31 25.46 1.19
N SER A 76 1.56 26.59 1.86
CA SER A 76 2.52 27.58 1.35
C SER A 76 3.92 27.00 1.38
N ALA A 77 4.58 27.03 0.24
CA ALA A 77 5.93 26.53 0.05
C ALA A 77 6.65 27.46 -0.93
N ASN A 78 7.96 27.58 -0.78
CA ASN A 78 8.77 28.38 -1.69
C ASN A 78 8.72 27.78 -3.10
N ASP A 79 8.90 28.61 -4.13
CA ASP A 79 8.84 28.14 -5.52
C ASP A 79 9.90 27.08 -5.83
N ASP A 80 11.02 27.08 -5.10
CA ASP A 80 12.08 26.07 -5.19
C ASP A 80 11.69 24.69 -4.61
N GLU A 81 10.72 24.64 -3.69
CA GLU A 81 10.29 23.40 -3.04
C GLU A 81 9.29 22.60 -3.88
N LYS A 82 8.50 23.28 -4.71
CA LYS A 82 7.51 22.69 -5.62
C LYS A 82 8.11 21.62 -6.56
N PRO A 83 9.21 21.88 -7.30
CA PRO A 83 9.79 20.86 -8.19
C PRO A 83 10.36 19.67 -7.42
N ILE A 84 10.91 19.89 -6.23
CA ILE A 84 11.45 18.81 -5.37
C ILE A 84 10.30 17.92 -4.88
N ALA A 85 9.21 18.52 -4.41
CA ALA A 85 8.03 17.80 -3.97
C ALA A 85 7.36 17.03 -5.13
N ALA A 86 7.26 17.64 -6.32
CA ALA A 86 6.74 16.98 -7.50
C ALA A 86 7.56 15.74 -7.88
N ARG A 87 8.89 15.85 -7.86
CA ARG A 87 9.79 14.72 -8.15
C ARG A 87 9.65 13.61 -7.12
N LYS A 88 9.58 13.94 -5.82
CA LYS A 88 9.35 12.94 -4.76
C LYS A 88 8.02 12.22 -4.94
N ALA A 89 6.94 12.96 -5.15
CA ALA A 89 5.61 12.37 -5.37
C ALA A 89 5.59 11.45 -6.60
N MET A 90 6.26 11.84 -7.69
CA MET A 90 6.35 11.02 -8.91
C MET A 90 7.16 9.73 -8.68
N LEU A 91 8.34 9.82 -8.06
CA LEU A 91 9.19 8.65 -7.80
C LEU A 91 8.45 7.64 -6.90
N PHE A 92 7.86 8.11 -5.80
CA PHE A 92 7.12 7.23 -4.90
C PHE A 92 5.85 6.65 -5.53
N SER A 93 5.19 7.38 -6.44
CA SER A 93 4.07 6.82 -7.22
C SER A 93 4.54 5.67 -8.10
N ARG A 94 5.68 5.81 -8.78
CA ARG A 94 6.25 4.74 -9.63
C ARG A 94 6.67 3.53 -8.81
N THR A 95 7.30 3.76 -7.66
CA THR A 95 7.64 2.67 -6.72
C THR A 95 6.38 1.95 -6.25
N ASN A 96 5.31 2.69 -5.92
CA ASN A 96 4.03 2.09 -5.52
C ASN A 96 3.47 1.17 -6.62
N THR A 97 3.46 1.65 -7.86
CA THR A 97 3.03 0.83 -9.02
C THR A 97 3.96 -0.36 -9.27
N ALA A 98 5.27 -0.23 -9.07
CA ALA A 98 6.18 -1.35 -9.20
C ALA A 98 5.92 -2.41 -8.12
N LEU A 99 5.64 -2.00 -6.88
CA LEU A 99 5.33 -2.89 -5.76
C LEU A 99 3.98 -3.61 -5.92
N SER A 100 3.05 -3.09 -6.73
CA SER A 100 1.79 -3.80 -6.98
C SER A 100 1.99 -5.11 -7.73
N ILE A 101 3.05 -5.23 -8.54
CA ILE A 101 3.35 -6.46 -9.29
C ILE A 101 3.65 -7.64 -8.35
N PRO A 102 4.67 -7.58 -7.47
CA PRO A 102 4.94 -8.68 -6.54
C PRO A 102 3.80 -8.88 -5.54
N MET A 103 3.07 -7.83 -5.16
CA MET A 103 1.90 -7.95 -4.29
C MET A 103 0.80 -8.78 -4.95
N LEU A 104 0.40 -8.45 -6.18
CA LEU A 104 -0.63 -9.20 -6.92
C LEU A 104 -0.17 -10.62 -7.20
N TYR A 105 1.10 -10.83 -7.54
CA TYR A 105 1.65 -12.17 -7.71
C TYR A 105 1.52 -13.01 -6.44
N ALA A 106 1.89 -12.46 -5.28
CA ALA A 106 1.78 -13.15 -4.01
C ALA A 106 0.32 -13.53 -3.70
N MET A 107 -0.63 -12.61 -3.91
CA MET A 107 -2.07 -12.88 -3.72
C MET A 107 -2.62 -13.95 -4.66
N VAL A 108 -2.28 -13.89 -5.94
CA VAL A 108 -2.74 -14.87 -6.94
C VAL A 108 -2.12 -16.24 -6.68
N SER A 109 -0.84 -16.29 -6.30
CA SER A 109 -0.14 -17.53 -5.95
C SER A 109 -0.80 -18.21 -4.76
N ALA A 110 -1.15 -17.46 -3.71
CA ALA A 110 -1.83 -17.97 -2.53
C ALA A 110 -3.23 -18.56 -2.80
N GLN A 111 -3.91 -18.12 -3.86
CA GLN A 111 -5.24 -18.61 -4.22
C GLN A 111 -5.19 -19.82 -5.17
N ASN A 112 -4.19 -19.86 -6.07
CA ASN A 112 -4.17 -20.83 -7.18
C ASN A 112 -3.11 -21.92 -7.04
N LEU A 113 -2.06 -21.69 -6.24
CA LEU A 113 -0.97 -22.66 -6.04
C LEU A 113 -1.07 -23.40 -4.70
N TYR A 114 -1.86 -22.89 -3.75
CA TYR A 114 -2.03 -23.43 -2.39
C TYR A 114 -3.50 -23.42 -1.95
#